data_AF-A0A5K1F575-F1
#
_entry.id   AF-A0A5K1F575-F1
#
_cell.length_a   1.000
_cell.length_b   1.000
_cell.length_c   1.000
_cell.angle_alpha   90.00
_cell.angle_beta   90.00
_cell.angle_gamma   90.00
#
_symmetry.space_group_name_H-M   'P 1'
#
loop_
_entity.id
_entity.type
_entity.pdbx_description
1 polymer ?
#
loop_
_entity_poly.entity_id
_entity_poly.type
_entity_poly.pdbx_seq_one_letter_code
_entity_poly.pdbx_strand_id
1 'polypeptide(L)'
;YSKEIPDAYERLILDAIEGERRLFIRSDELDAAWALFTPVLKEIEEKRIVPEFYPYGSRGPVGAHYLAAKYKVRWGDMEHQPE
;
A
#
# COMPACT_ATOMS: atom_id res chain seq x y z
N TYR A 1 33.68 -1.08 0.37
CA TYR A 1 32.72 -2.16 0.12
C TYR A 1 31.33 -1.55 0.12
N SER A 2 30.68 -1.41 -1.05
CA SER A 2 29.27 -1.01 -1.11
C SER A 2 28.46 -2.12 -0.45
N LYS A 3 27.64 -1.76 0.53
CA LYS A 3 26.69 -2.68 1.13
C LYS A 3 25.52 -2.76 0.15
N GLU A 4 25.55 -3.72 -0.77
CA GLU A 4 24.42 -3.96 -1.66
C GLU A 4 23.23 -4.39 -0.79
N ILE A 5 22.11 -3.67 -0.94
CA ILE A 5 20.85 -4.04 -0.30
C ILE A 5 20.30 -5.20 -1.12
N PRO A 6 20.09 -6.39 -0.52
CA PRO A 6 19.60 -7.55 -1.25
C PRO A 6 18.22 -7.30 -1.82
N ASP A 7 17.92 -7.92 -2.96
CA ASP A 7 16.59 -7.84 -3.56
C ASP A 7 15.54 -8.45 -2.62
N ALA A 8 14.30 -7.97 -2.72
CA ALA A 8 13.20 -8.46 -1.89
C ALA A 8 13.01 -9.97 -2.04
N TYR A 9 13.11 -10.53 -3.24
CA TYR A 9 12.95 -11.96 -3.46
C TYR A 9 14.16 -12.76 -2.99
N GLU A 10 15.38 -12.25 -3.17
CA GLU A 10 16.59 -12.88 -2.64
C GLU A 10 16.48 -13.06 -1.13
N ARG A 11 16.03 -12.03 -0.42
CA ARG A 11 15.81 -12.08 1.02
C ARG A 11 14.73 -13.08 1.42
N LEU A 12 13.57 -13.04 0.75
CA LEU A 12 12.45 -13.92 1.09
C LEU A 12 12.77 -15.40 0.84
N ILE A 13 13.49 -15.72 -0.24
CA ILE A 13 13.90 -17.09 -0.55
C ILE A 13 14.89 -17.59 0.51
N LEU A 14 15.88 -16.76 0.89
CA LEU A 14 16.83 -17.12 1.93
C LEU A 14 16.11 -17.37 3.27
N ASP A 15 15.22 -16.47 3.69
CA ASP A 15 14.45 -16.62 4.92
C ASP A 15 13.58 -17.89 4.89
N ALA A 16 13.00 -18.26 3.74
CA ALA A 16 12.26 -19.51 3.58
C ALA A 16 13.11 -20.76 3.78
N ILE A 17 14.36 -20.76 3.27
CA ILE A 17 15.32 -21.87 3.43
C ILE A 17 15.80 -21.96 4.88
N GLU A 18 16.06 -20.82 5.53
CA GLU A 18 16.49 -20.75 6.93
C GLU A 18 15.35 -21.06 7.92
N GLY A 19 14.11 -21.19 7.43
CA GLY A 19 12.92 -21.42 8.25
C GLY A 19 12.45 -20.18 9.02
N GLU A 20 12.93 -19.01 8.63
CA GLU A 20 12.60 -17.71 9.21
C GLU A 20 11.29 -17.18 8.60
N ARG A 21 10.31 -16.87 9.46
CA ARG A 21 8.93 -16.58 9.02
C ARG A 21 8.50 -15.13 9.24
N ARG A 22 9.36 -14.26 9.78
CA ARG A 22 9.01 -12.88 10.14
C ARG A 22 8.51 -12.00 8.98
N LEU A 23 8.93 -12.28 7.75
CA LEU A 23 8.53 -11.51 6.56
C LEU A 23 7.34 -12.14 5.80
N PHE A 24 6.77 -13.22 6.32
CA PHE A 24 5.62 -13.89 5.71
C PHE A 24 4.34 -13.55 6.46
N ILE A 25 3.26 -13.33 5.71
CA ILE A 25 1.94 -13.05 6.26
C ILE A 25 1.39 -14.32 6.94
N ARG A 26 0.89 -14.18 8.16
CA ARG A 26 0.23 -15.28 8.89
C ARG A 26 -1.23 -15.42 8.46
N SER A 27 -1.82 -16.61 8.64
CA SER A 27 -3.20 -16.89 8.19
C SER A 27 -4.25 -15.99 8.83
N ASP A 28 -4.15 -15.71 10.12
CA ASP A 28 -5.06 -14.82 10.85
C ASP A 28 -4.91 -13.35 10.45
N GLU A 29 -3.68 -12.91 10.12
CA GLU A 29 -3.43 -11.57 9.56
C GLU A 29 -4.07 -11.42 8.19
N LEU A 30 -3.97 -12.46 7.35
CA LEU A 30 -4.63 -12.50 6.05
C LEU A 30 -6.16 -12.47 6.21
N ASP A 31 -6.72 -13.26 7.12
CA ASP A 31 -8.16 -13.28 7.40
C ASP A 31 -8.65 -11.91 7.89
N ALA A 32 -7.91 -11.26 8.78
CA ALA A 32 -8.24 -9.93 9.28
C ALA A 32 -8.20 -8.86 8.18
N ALA A 33 -7.20 -8.90 7.30
CA ALA A 33 -7.10 -8.00 6.16
C ALA A 33 -8.30 -8.17 5.21
N TRP A 34 -8.66 -9.41 4.88
CA TRP A 34 -9.83 -9.68 4.04
C TRP A 34 -11.13 -9.28 4.72
N ALA A 35 -11.30 -9.55 6.01
CA ALA A 35 -12.49 -9.13 6.75
C ALA A 35 -12.69 -7.60 6.71
N LEU A 36 -11.59 -6.83 6.77
CA LEU A 36 -11.62 -5.37 6.70
C LEU A 36 -11.98 -4.85 5.31
N PHE A 37 -11.36 -5.37 4.25
CA PHE A 37 -11.53 -4.83 2.89
C PHE A 37 -12.68 -5.44 2.10
N THR A 38 -13.14 -6.65 2.42
CA THR A 38 -14.21 -7.32 1.65
C THR A 38 -15.51 -6.50 1.56
N PRO A 39 -16.02 -5.86 2.64
CA PRO A 39 -17.26 -5.09 2.55
C PRO A 39 -17.18 -3.93 1.55
N VAL A 40 -16.07 -3.17 1.57
CA VAL A 40 -15.89 -2.04 0.64
C VAL A 40 -15.68 -2.50 -0.80
N LEU A 41 -14.97 -3.62 -1.01
CA LEU A 41 -14.78 -4.19 -2.34
C LEU A 41 -16.11 -4.65 -2.94
N LYS A 42 -16.97 -5.31 -2.15
CA LYS A 42 -18.33 -5.68 -2.58
C LYS A 42 -19.18 -4.48 -2.92
N GLU A 43 -19.13 -3.43 -2.10
CA GLU A 43 -19.87 -2.19 -2.36
C GLU A 43 -19.42 -1.51 -3.66
N ILE A 44 -18.11 -1.48 -3.94
CA ILE A 44 -17.56 -0.92 -5.19
C ILE A 44 -18.09 -1.71 -6.40
N GLU A 45 -18.11 -3.03 -6.32
CA GLU A 45 -18.60 -3.92 -7.39
C GLU A 45 -20.12 -3.79 -7.60
N GLU A 46 -20.91 -3.86 -6.54
CA GLU A 46 -22.37 -3.78 -6.58
C GLU A 46 -22.87 -2.42 -7.10
N LYS A 47 -22.29 -1.33 -6.59
CA LYS A 47 -22.70 0.04 -6.95
C LYS A 47 -22.03 0.55 -8.22
N ARG A 48 -21.07 -0.21 -8.78
CA ARG A 48 -20.27 0.19 -9.95
C ARG A 48 -19.70 1.60 -9.78
N ILE A 49 -19.06 1.84 -8.63
CA ILE A 49 -18.51 3.16 -8.28
C ILE A 49 -17.46 3.55 -9.33
N VAL A 50 -17.67 4.71 -9.97
CA VAL A 50 -16.72 5.25 -10.96
C VAL A 50 -15.59 5.98 -10.22
N PRO A 51 -14.31 5.62 -10.44
CA PRO A 51 -13.19 6.31 -9.82
C PRO A 51 -13.10 7.79 -10.26
N GLU A 52 -12.60 8.65 -9.37
CA GLU A 52 -12.26 10.02 -9.73
C GLU A 52 -11.10 10.05 -10.73
N PHE A 53 -11.27 10.80 -11.82
CA PHE A 53 -10.20 10.99 -12.79
C PHE A 53 -9.13 11.94 -12.26
N TYR A 54 -7.88 11.68 -12.64
CA TYR A 54 -6.74 12.53 -12.32
C TYR A 54 -5.75 12.55 -13.50
N PRO A 55 -5.03 13.68 -13.73
CA PRO A 55 -4.04 13.76 -14.80
C PRO A 55 -2.89 12.78 -14.60
N TYR A 56 -2.34 12.25 -15.70
CA TYR A 56 -1.11 11.45 -15.66
C TYR A 56 0.05 12.26 -15.05
N GLY A 57 0.83 11.63 -14.17
CA GLY A 57 1.92 12.28 -13.43
C GLY A 57 1.47 13.15 -12.24
N SER A 58 0.16 13.32 -12.03
CA SER A 58 -0.36 13.96 -10.83
C SER A 58 -0.31 13.01 -9.62
N ARG A 59 -0.65 13.54 -8.44
CA ARG A 59 -0.51 12.86 -7.14
C ARG A 59 -1.78 12.13 -6.70
N GLY A 60 -2.67 11.91 -7.65
CA GLY A 60 -4.00 11.36 -7.44
C GLY A 60 -5.11 12.42 -7.51
N PRO A 61 -6.36 12.00 -7.26
CA PRO A 61 -7.54 12.86 -7.40
C PRO A 61 -7.67 13.88 -6.26
N VAL A 62 -8.44 14.93 -6.50
CA VAL A 62 -8.71 15.99 -5.50
C VAL A 62 -9.39 15.40 -4.25
N GLY A 63 -10.24 14.37 -4.40
CA GLY A 63 -10.86 13.66 -3.29
C GLY A 63 -9.86 13.12 -2.25
N ALA A 64 -8.66 12.69 -2.67
CA ALA A 64 -7.63 12.22 -1.75
C ALA A 64 -7.12 13.34 -0.82
N HIS A 65 -6.96 14.55 -1.35
CA HIS A 65 -6.58 15.72 -0.55
C HIS A 65 -7.67 16.12 0.46
N TYR A 66 -8.95 16.08 0.05
CA TYR A 66 -10.07 16.34 0.95
C TYR A 66 -10.17 15.30 2.07
N LEU A 67 -9.98 14.02 1.74
CA LEU A 67 -9.97 12.94 2.72
C LEU A 67 -8.83 13.12 3.73
N ALA A 68 -7.63 13.41 3.27
CA ALA A 68 -6.48 13.64 4.16
C ALA A 68 -6.70 14.86 5.07
N ALA A 69 -7.18 15.98 4.51
CA ALA A 69 -7.48 17.19 5.28
C ALA A 69 -8.54 16.94 6.36
N LYS A 70 -9.56 16.14 6.08
CA LYS A 70 -10.59 15.72 7.06
C LYS A 70 -9.97 15.04 8.28
N TYR A 71 -8.91 14.25 8.07
CA TYR A 71 -8.17 13.57 9.14
C TYR A 71 -6.92 14.32 9.62
N LYS A 72 -6.76 15.59 9.22
CA LYS A 72 -5.60 16.44 9.57
C LYS A 72 -4.25 15.84 9.13
N VAL A 73 -4.25 15.06 8.05
CA VAL A 73 -3.06 14.51 7.40
C VAL A 73 -2.80 15.26 6.10
N ARG A 74 -1.54 15.44 5.72
CA ARG A 74 -1.17 16.02 4.41
C ARG A 74 -0.94 14.91 3.39
N TRP A 75 -1.70 14.97 2.29
CA TRP A 75 -1.59 13.97 1.22
C TRP A 75 -0.35 14.23 0.36
N GLY A 76 0.62 13.32 0.48
CA GLY A 76 1.80 13.29 -0.36
C GLY A 76 2.92 14.24 0.04
N ASP A 77 3.12 14.67 1.28
CA ASP A 77 4.35 15.42 1.55
C ASP A 77 5.59 14.49 1.45
N MET A 78 6.19 14.44 0.26
CA MET A 78 7.56 13.98 -0.01
C MET A 78 8.22 15.22 -0.60
N GLU A 79 8.73 16.08 0.26
CA GLU A 79 9.65 17.14 -0.16
C GLU A 79 10.72 16.47 -1.03
N HIS A 80 10.77 16.83 -2.32
CA HIS A 80 11.97 16.60 -3.09
C HIS A 80 13.05 17.41 -2.36
N GLN A 81 13.93 16.76 -1.61
CA GLN A 81 15.19 17.38 -1.24
C GLN A 81 15.95 17.57 -2.55
N PRO A 82 16.20 18.80 -3.02
CA PRO A 82 17.14 18.99 -4.10
C PRO A 82 18.52 18.60 -3.55
N GLU A 83 19.09 17.58 -4.17
CA GLU A 83 20.50 17.19 -4.01
C GLU A 83 21.46 18.27 -4.51
#